data_AF-A0A2A6RBM4-F1
#
_entry.id   AF-A0A2A6RBM4-F1
#
_cell.length_a   1.000
_cell.length_b   1.000
_cell.length_c   1.000
_cell.angle_alpha   90.00
_cell.angle_beta   90.00
_cell.angle_gamma   90.00
#
_symmetry.space_group_name_H-M   'P 1'
#
loop_
_entity.id
_entity.type
_entity.pdbx_description
1 polymer ?
#
loop_
_entity_poly.entity_id
_entity_poly.type
_entity_poly.pdbx_seq_one_letter_code
_entity_poly.pdbx_strand_id
1 'polypeptide(L)'
;MRERFCRVCGGWHELEKWPHNCMPAQNVAQSDLPAPHFISDSIEIQSMHDGKHYTSKAKLRAEYRAAGVVEIGNEKPQPIEKPKTDRMAIRNELRRVYAEYNA
;
A
#
# COMPACT_ATOMS: atom_id res chain seq x y z
N MET A 1 3.04 14.38 30.82
CA MET A 1 2.25 13.39 30.05
C MET A 1 2.45 13.72 28.58
N ARG A 2 2.94 12.78 27.76
CA ARG A 2 3.13 13.01 26.32
C ARG A 2 2.02 12.25 25.59
N GLU A 3 1.15 12.99 24.91
CA GLU A 3 0.03 12.45 24.17
C GLU A 3 0.27 12.58 22.67
N ARG A 4 -0.33 11.67 21.89
CA ARG A 4 -0.32 11.71 20.42
C ARG A 4 -1.71 11.45 19.87
N PHE A 5 -2.07 12.19 18.83
CA PHE A 5 -3.31 11.99 18.08
C PHE A 5 -3.27 10.68 17.27
N CYS A 6 -4.30 9.85 17.46
CA CYS A 6 -4.45 8.55 16.81
C CYS A 6 -5.22 8.68 15.49
N ARG A 7 -4.61 8.22 14.38
CA ARG A 7 -5.25 8.22 13.06
C ARG A 7 -6.28 7.09 12.85
N VAL A 8 -6.32 6.10 13.74
CA VAL A 8 -7.23 4.95 13.64
C VAL A 8 -8.61 5.31 14.22
N CYS A 9 -8.64 5.87 15.43
CA CYS A 9 -9.89 6.21 16.12
C CYS A 9 -10.21 7.71 16.16
N GLY A 10 -9.26 8.59 15.82
CA GLY A 10 -9.44 10.04 15.88
C GLY A 10 -9.35 10.66 17.28
N GLY A 11 -8.87 9.91 18.29
CA GLY A 11 -8.70 10.38 19.68
C GLY A 11 -7.25 10.72 20.05
N TRP A 12 -7.05 11.30 21.23
CA TRP A 12 -5.73 11.49 21.84
C TRP A 12 -5.43 10.35 22.81
N HIS A 13 -4.21 9.80 22.75
CA HIS A 13 -3.77 8.72 23.64
C HIS A 13 -2.41 9.04 24.26
N GLU A 14 -2.20 8.56 25.49
CA GLU A 14 -0.88 8.54 26.12
C GLU A 14 0.05 7.60 25.35
N LEU A 15 1.28 8.06 25.07
CA LEU A 15 2.27 7.29 24.29
C LEU A 15 2.63 5.94 24.93
N GLU A 16 2.74 5.89 26.26
CA GLU A 16 3.14 4.68 27.00
C GLU A 16 1.98 3.71 27.26
N LYS A 17 0.73 4.13 26.99
CA LYS A 17 -0.49 3.33 27.19
C LYS A 17 -1.34 3.32 25.93
N TRP A 18 -0.68 3.06 24.80
CA TRP A 18 -1.37 3.04 23.51
C TRP A 18 -2.36 1.87 23.45
N PRO A 19 -3.65 2.10 23.16
CA PRO A 19 -4.64 1.04 23.10
C PRO A 19 -4.31 0.00 22.01
N HIS A 20 -4.41 -1.29 22.33
CA HIS A 20 -4.12 -2.37 21.37
C HIS A 20 -4.98 -2.31 20.11
N ASN A 21 -6.25 -1.90 20.23
CA ASN A 21 -7.15 -1.70 19.08
C ASN A 21 -6.75 -0.53 18.18
N CYS A 22 -5.88 0.37 18.66
CA CYS A 22 -5.36 1.52 17.93
C CYS A 22 -3.91 1.31 17.49
N MET A 23 -3.33 0.14 17.75
CA MET A 23 -1.96 -0.18 17.35
C MET A 23 -1.94 -0.48 15.84
N PRO A 24 -1.06 0.16 15.06
CA PRO A 24 -0.96 -0.14 13.63
C PRO A 24 -0.56 -1.61 13.43
N ALA A 25 -1.10 -2.24 12.38
CA ALA A 25 -0.73 -3.61 12.02
C ALA A 25 0.78 -3.69 11.76
N GLN A 26 1.42 -4.73 12.30
CA GLN A 26 2.84 -4.92 12.11
C GLN A 26 3.15 -5.21 10.64
N ASN A 27 4.01 -4.39 10.04
CA ASN A 27 4.51 -4.62 8.69
C ASN A 27 5.80 -5.44 8.75
N VAL A 28 5.69 -6.76 8.57
CA VAL A 28 6.85 -7.68 8.64
C VAL A 28 7.91 -7.42 7.56
N ALA A 29 7.59 -6.70 6.49
CA ALA A 29 8.54 -6.33 5.45
C ALA A 29 9.36 -5.07 5.81
N GLN A 30 8.98 -4.34 6.85
CA GLN A 30 9.62 -3.10 7.27
C GLN A 30 10.53 -3.34 8.47
N SER A 31 11.75 -2.82 8.41
CA SER A 31 12.68 -2.83 9.55
C SER A 31 12.25 -1.84 10.64
N ASP A 32 12.51 -2.18 11.90
CA ASP A 32 12.33 -1.27 13.06
C ASP A 32 13.37 -0.13 13.09
N LEU A 33 14.43 -0.22 12.27
CA LEU A 33 15.45 0.82 12.20
C LEU A 33 14.94 2.04 11.41
N PRO A 34 15.26 3.28 11.85
CA PRO A 34 14.92 4.50 11.13
C PRO A 34 15.85 4.70 9.92
N ALA A 35 15.72 3.83 8.92
CA ALA A 35 16.51 3.87 7.70
C ALA A 35 15.67 4.38 6.51
N PRO A 36 16.23 5.22 5.63
CA PRO A 36 15.58 5.56 4.37
C PRO A 36 15.38 4.30 3.51
N HIS A 37 14.23 4.20 2.86
CA HIS A 37 14.01 3.19 1.83
C HIS A 37 14.84 3.53 0.59
N PHE A 38 15.81 2.66 0.24
CA PHE A 38 16.72 2.87 -0.87
C PHE A 38 16.60 1.75 -1.91
N ILE A 39 16.30 2.13 -3.16
CA ILE A 39 16.36 1.24 -4.32
C ILE A 39 17.51 1.73 -5.19
N SER A 40 18.53 0.88 -5.40
CA SER A 40 19.65 1.24 -6.26
C SER A 40 19.26 1.20 -7.74
N ASP A 41 19.68 2.22 -8.50
CA ASP A 41 19.62 2.23 -9.97
C ASP A 41 20.78 1.44 -10.61
N SER A 42 21.82 1.12 -9.86
CA SER A 42 22.99 0.41 -10.40
C SER A 42 22.63 -1.01 -10.86
N ILE A 43 23.16 -1.40 -12.02
CA ILE A 43 23.17 -2.76 -12.58
C ILE A 43 24.46 -2.93 -13.39
N GLU A 44 24.76 -4.14 -13.83
CA GLU A 44 25.76 -4.37 -14.87
C GLU A 44 25.20 -5.43 -15.81
N ILE A 45 24.70 -4.99 -16.97
CA ILE A 45 24.05 -5.88 -17.93
C ILE A 45 24.35 -5.46 -19.36
N GLN A 46 24.45 -6.43 -20.26
CA GLN A 46 24.45 -6.17 -21.70
C GLN A 46 23.01 -6.14 -22.20
N SER A 47 22.65 -5.07 -22.90
CA SER A 47 21.36 -4.95 -23.57
C SER A 47 21.27 -5.93 -24.74
N MET A 48 20.13 -6.62 -24.85
CA MET A 48 19.87 -7.56 -25.95
C MET A 48 19.39 -6.85 -27.22
N HIS A 49 18.99 -5.57 -27.11
CA HIS A 49 18.51 -4.79 -28.24
C HIS A 49 19.68 -4.23 -29.08
N ASP A 50 20.69 -3.66 -28.42
CA ASP A 50 21.79 -2.93 -29.06
C ASP A 50 23.18 -3.47 -28.70
N GLY A 51 23.27 -4.50 -27.84
CA GLY A 51 24.53 -5.13 -27.44
C GLY A 51 25.42 -4.29 -26.51
N LYS A 52 24.98 -3.11 -26.07
CA LYS A 52 25.79 -2.23 -25.21
C LYS A 52 25.67 -2.60 -23.73
N HIS A 53 26.73 -2.35 -22.97
CA HIS A 53 26.71 -2.51 -21.52
C HIS A 53 26.12 -1.28 -20.83
N TYR A 54 25.19 -1.50 -19.91
CA TYR A 54 24.54 -0.47 -19.12
C TYR A 54 24.83 -0.66 -17.63
N THR A 55 25.14 0.44 -16.97
CA THR A 55 25.37 0.49 -15.52
C THR A 55 24.19 1.06 -14.72
N SER A 56 23.12 1.46 -15.41
CA SER A 56 21.94 2.15 -14.86
C SER A 56 20.67 1.55 -15.46
N LYS A 57 19.73 1.16 -14.60
CA LYS A 57 18.42 0.62 -15.01
C LYS A 57 17.63 1.68 -15.77
N ALA A 58 17.66 2.93 -15.31
CA ALA A 58 16.98 4.05 -15.94
C ALA A 58 17.48 4.28 -17.38
N LYS A 59 18.80 4.24 -17.61
CA LYS A 59 19.38 4.39 -18.96
C LYS A 59 18.98 3.25 -19.88
N LEU A 60 19.05 2.01 -19.41
CA LEU A 60 18.64 0.84 -20.19
C LEU A 60 17.17 0.95 -20.64
N ARG A 61 16.26 1.30 -19.72
CA ARG A 61 14.84 1.48 -20.03
C ARG A 61 14.57 2.66 -20.97
N ALA A 62 15.38 3.71 -20.92
CA ALA A 62 15.27 4.82 -21.86
C ALA A 62 15.61 4.38 -23.29
N GLU A 63 16.68 3.60 -23.46
CA GLU A 63 17.06 3.05 -24.77
C GLU A 63 15.98 2.10 -25.32
N TYR A 64 15.50 1.18 -24.49
CA TYR A 64 14.43 0.25 -24.88
C TYR A 64 13.17 0.99 -25.33
N ARG A 65 12.76 2.05 -24.63
CA ARG A 65 11.62 2.88 -25.06
C ARG A 65 11.90 3.60 -26.38
N ALA A 66 13.11 4.13 -26.59
CA ALA A 66 13.49 4.78 -27.85
C ALA A 66 13.48 3.80 -29.04
N ALA A 67 13.82 2.54 -28.78
CA ALA A 67 13.76 1.43 -29.73
C ALA A 67 12.34 0.89 -30.00
N GLY A 68 11.31 1.44 -29.34
CA GLY A 68 9.94 0.98 -29.46
C GLY A 68 9.62 -0.29 -28.67
N VAL A 69 10.49 -0.72 -27.76
CA VAL A 69 10.23 -1.84 -26.85
C VAL A 69 9.27 -1.37 -25.75
N VAL A 70 8.25 -2.18 -25.48
CA VAL A 70 7.27 -1.96 -24.41
C VAL A 70 7.70 -2.74 -23.17
N GLU A 71 7.84 -2.04 -22.03
CA GLU A 71 8.13 -2.66 -20.75
C GLU A 71 6.84 -3.27 -20.16
N ILE A 72 6.81 -4.60 -20.05
CA ILE A 72 5.70 -5.36 -19.46
C ILE A 72 5.91 -5.48 -17.95
N GLY A 73 4.84 -5.42 -17.16
CA GLY A 73 4.86 -5.59 -15.71
C GLY A 73 4.84 -4.29 -14.90
N ASN A 74 4.81 -3.14 -15.58
CA ASN A 74 4.61 -1.82 -14.95
C ASN A 74 3.24 -1.21 -15.28
N GLU A 75 2.28 -2.06 -15.69
CA GLU A 75 0.92 -1.64 -15.94
C GLU A 75 0.25 -1.21 -14.63
N LYS A 76 -0.56 -0.16 -14.67
CA LYS A 76 -1.37 0.21 -13.51
C LYS A 76 -2.38 -0.92 -13.25
N PRO A 77 -2.45 -1.48 -12.03
CA PRO A 77 -3.48 -2.45 -11.70
C PRO A 77 -4.85 -1.86 -12.00
N GLN A 78 -5.73 -2.65 -12.63
CA GLN A 78 -7.10 -2.19 -12.85
C GLN A 78 -7.78 -1.98 -11.49
N PRO A 79 -8.52 -0.88 -11.30
CA PRO A 79 -9.27 -0.67 -10.07
C PRO A 79 -10.24 -1.83 -9.84
N ILE A 80 -10.22 -2.41 -8.64
CA ILE A 80 -11.22 -3.40 -8.25
C ILE A 80 -12.54 -2.64 -8.06
N GLU A 81 -13.51 -2.89 -8.94
CA GLU A 81 -14.87 -2.37 -8.77
C GLU A 81 -15.50 -3.02 -7.53
N LYS A 82 -15.55 -2.25 -6.44
CA LYS A 82 -16.24 -2.70 -5.24
C LYS A 82 -17.75 -2.65 -5.50
N PRO A 83 -18.49 -3.75 -5.28
CA PRO A 83 -19.94 -3.71 -5.44
C PRO A 83 -20.52 -2.65 -4.50
N LYS A 84 -21.45 -1.85 -5.01
CA LYS A 84 -22.10 -0.82 -4.22
C LYS A 84 -22.89 -1.48 -3.09
N THR A 85 -22.57 -1.13 -1.86
CA THR A 85 -23.26 -1.65 -0.68
C THR A 85 -24.73 -1.21 -0.69
N ASP A 86 -25.67 -2.16 -0.59
CA ASP A 86 -27.08 -1.86 -0.38
C ASP A 86 -27.32 -1.40 1.07
N ARG A 87 -27.33 -0.08 1.25
CA ARG A 87 -27.54 0.55 2.56
C ARG A 87 -28.93 0.26 3.14
N MET A 88 -29.93 0.01 2.30
CA MET A 88 -31.29 -0.25 2.77
C MET A 88 -31.41 -1.66 3.31
N ALA A 89 -30.87 -2.65 2.60
CA ALA A 89 -30.81 -4.03 3.09
C ALA A 89 -30.09 -4.12 4.44
N ILE A 90 -28.92 -3.48 4.57
CA ILE A 90 -28.19 -3.43 5.86
C ILE A 90 -29.04 -2.81 6.96
N ARG A 91 -29.72 -1.68 6.69
CA ARG A 91 -30.54 -1.01 7.70
C ARG A 91 -31.73 -1.87 8.14
N ASN A 92 -32.39 -2.54 7.20
CA ASN A 92 -33.53 -3.39 7.51
C ASN A 92 -33.10 -4.61 8.32
N GLU A 93 -31.96 -5.20 7.97
CA GLU A 93 -31.41 -6.33 8.71
C GLU A 93 -30.99 -5.93 10.13
N LEU A 94 -30.32 -4.79 10.30
CA LEU A 94 -29.98 -4.26 11.63
C LEU A 94 -31.24 -4.03 12.49
N ARG A 95 -32.33 -3.53 11.90
CA ARG A 95 -33.60 -3.35 12.61
C ARG A 95 -34.21 -4.69 13.04
N ARG A 96 -34.19 -5.70 12.16
CA ARG A 96 -34.69 -7.05 12.47
C ARG A 96 -33.93 -7.66 13.65
N VAL A 97 -32.60 -7.68 13.56
CA VAL A 97 -31.74 -8.25 14.61
C VAL A 97 -31.89 -7.49 15.93
N TYR A 98 -32.01 -6.16 15.89
CA TYR A 98 -32.25 -5.37 17.10
C TYR A 98 -33.61 -5.67 17.73
N ALA A 99 -34.66 -5.87 16.94
CA ALA A 99 -35.96 -6.26 17.44
C ALA A 99 -35.95 -7.66 18.07
N GLU A 100 -35.26 -8.62 17.45
CA GLU A 100 -35.08 -9.98 17.98
C GLU A 100 -34.28 -10.01 19.29
N TYR A 101 -33.26 -9.16 19.42
CA TYR A 101 -32.42 -9.10 20.63
C TYR A 101 -33.14 -8.48 21.84
N ASN A 102 -34.10 -7.58 21.62
CA ASN A 102 -34.83 -6.88 22.70
C ASN A 102 -36.22 -7.48 22.98
N ALA A 103 -36.57 -8.60 22.35
CA ALA A 103 -37.79 -9.37 22.62
C ALA A 103 -37.54 -10.43 23.69
#